data_AF-A0AAU8RRI1-F1
#
_entry.id   AF-A0AAU8RRI1-F1
#
_cell.length_a   1.000
_cell.length_b   1.000
_cell.length_c   1.000
_cell.angle_alpha   90.00
_cell.angle_beta   90.00
_cell.angle_gamma   90.00
#
_symmetry.space_group_name_H-M   'P 1'
#
loop_
_entity.id
_entity.type
_entity.pdbx_description
1 polymer ?
#
loop_
_entity_poly.entity_id
_entity_poly.type
_entity_poly.pdbx_seq_one_letter_code
_entity_poly.pdbx_strand_id
1 'polypeptide(L)'
;MSGRDVPLCWLCQERPASTREHRVLKARLDLMHGAAGIAVTHPRHRPTLVKGTKSAAVKFGKTMCGTCNGHVSQPWDKAYLQFVKAGLSDPNLYRNKRQITWDNIIPLASESLADLSRYYAKNIGCQLVERGLIVPTELRSYLNSQTQKPPFSLFLVQEYAWLDEIVNSPDFVNALGSHTLK
;
A
#
# COMPACT_ATOMS: atom_id res chain seq x y z
N MET A 1 -14.35 -13.63 0.75
CA MET A 1 -15.33 -12.72 0.12
C MET A 1 -14.61 -11.84 -0.89
N SER A 2 -15.13 -11.71 -2.10
CA SER A 2 -14.63 -10.78 -3.12
C SER A 2 -15.16 -9.37 -2.85
N GLY A 3 -14.36 -8.33 -3.13
CA GLY A 3 -14.80 -6.94 -2.98
C GLY A 3 -15.87 -6.54 -4.02
N ARG A 4 -16.40 -5.32 -3.89
CA ARG A 4 -17.44 -4.77 -4.78
C ARG A 4 -16.90 -4.49 -6.18
N ASP A 5 -17.55 -5.06 -7.19
CA ASP A 5 -17.31 -4.72 -8.60
C ASP A 5 -18.17 -3.49 -8.99
N VAL A 6 -17.60 -2.55 -9.74
CA VAL A 6 -18.32 -1.41 -10.33
C VAL A 6 -18.23 -1.46 -11.85
N PRO A 7 -19.18 -0.87 -12.60
CA PRO A 7 -19.16 -0.96 -14.07
C PRO A 7 -18.02 -0.18 -14.71
N LEU A 8 -17.65 0.97 -14.13
CA LEU A 8 -16.72 1.93 -14.71
C LEU A 8 -15.52 2.18 -13.79
N CYS A 9 -14.35 2.38 -14.39
CA CYS A 9 -13.14 2.75 -13.66
C CYS A 9 -13.38 4.04 -12.88
N TRP A 10 -13.26 3.98 -11.55
CA TRP A 10 -13.53 5.16 -10.72
C TRP A 10 -12.56 6.31 -10.99
N LEU A 11 -11.34 6.02 -11.46
CA LEU A 11 -10.29 7.04 -11.67
C LEU A 11 -10.49 7.82 -12.98
N CYS A 12 -10.58 7.13 -14.12
CA CYS A 12 -10.74 7.80 -15.41
C CYS A 12 -12.19 8.04 -15.82
N GLN A 13 -13.14 7.29 -15.27
CA GLN A 13 -14.56 7.35 -15.65
C GLN A 13 -14.84 7.19 -17.16
N GLU A 14 -13.94 6.54 -17.89
CA GLU A 14 -14.05 6.33 -19.34
C GLU A 14 -14.11 4.85 -19.73
N ARG A 15 -13.37 4.00 -18.99
CA ARG A 15 -13.15 2.60 -19.35
C ARG A 15 -13.80 1.66 -18.34
N PRO A 16 -14.26 0.45 -18.76
CA PRO A 16 -14.79 -0.54 -17.84
C PRO A 16 -13.82 -0.90 -16.72
N ALA A 17 -14.33 -1.05 -15.50
CA ALA A 17 -13.52 -1.57 -14.42
C ALA A 17 -13.28 -3.07 -14.64
N SER A 18 -12.01 -3.43 -14.80
CA SER A 18 -11.58 -4.76 -15.24
C SER A 18 -10.57 -5.40 -14.29
N THR A 19 -9.95 -4.63 -13.39
CA THR A 19 -8.88 -5.12 -12.52
C THR A 19 -9.31 -5.20 -11.05
N ARG A 20 -8.86 -6.26 -10.39
CA ARG A 20 -9.02 -6.46 -8.94
C ARG A 20 -7.73 -6.05 -8.23
N GLU A 21 -7.67 -4.78 -7.87
CA GLU A 21 -6.48 -4.23 -7.23
C GLU A 21 -6.27 -4.80 -5.83
N HIS A 22 -5.02 -4.95 -5.41
CA HIS A 22 -4.72 -5.41 -4.05
C HIS A 22 -5.00 -4.33 -3.01
N ARG A 23 -5.55 -4.74 -1.86
CA ARG A 23 -5.81 -3.86 -0.69
C ARG A 23 -4.52 -3.27 -0.12
N VAL A 24 -3.44 -4.04 -0.23
CA VAL A 24 -2.07 -3.65 0.06
C VAL A 24 -1.26 -4.09 -1.14
N LEU A 25 -0.36 -3.24 -1.67
CA LEU A 25 0.42 -3.56 -2.86
C LEU A 25 0.97 -4.99 -2.82
N LYS A 26 0.72 -5.77 -3.89
CA LYS A 26 1.16 -7.18 -3.98
C LYS A 26 2.65 -7.34 -3.68
N ALA A 27 3.49 -6.47 -4.23
CA ALA A 27 4.93 -6.54 -4.01
C ALA A 27 5.32 -6.37 -2.53
N ARG A 28 4.60 -5.53 -1.78
CA ARG A 28 4.76 -5.45 -0.31
C ARG A 28 4.34 -6.76 0.36
N LEU A 29 3.21 -7.34 -0.07
CA LEU A 29 2.77 -8.63 0.44
C LEU A 29 3.80 -9.71 0.16
N ASP A 30 4.41 -9.73 -1.02
CA ASP A 30 5.45 -10.71 -1.38
C ASP A 30 6.72 -10.52 -0.53
N LEU A 31 7.13 -9.27 -0.25
CA LEU A 31 8.25 -8.97 0.66
C LEU A 31 8.02 -9.46 2.08
N MET A 32 6.78 -9.40 2.55
CA MET A 32 6.39 -9.79 3.92
C MET A 32 5.91 -11.25 4.00
N HIS A 33 5.82 -11.96 2.88
CA HIS A 33 5.29 -13.31 2.85
C HIS A 33 6.35 -14.29 3.37
N GLY A 34 6.23 -14.67 4.64
CA GLY A 34 6.96 -15.79 5.22
C GLY A 34 6.21 -17.13 5.05
N ALA A 35 6.85 -18.23 5.47
CA ALA A 35 6.28 -19.58 5.41
C ALA A 35 4.93 -19.75 6.15
N ALA A 36 4.64 -18.86 7.12
CA ALA A 36 3.41 -18.86 7.91
C ALA A 36 2.20 -18.21 7.21
N GLY A 37 2.37 -17.59 6.04
CA GLY A 37 1.33 -16.84 5.34
C GLY A 37 1.17 -15.41 5.85
N ILE A 38 0.12 -14.71 5.37
CA ILE A 38 -0.10 -13.29 5.68
C ILE A 38 -1.39 -13.14 6.49
N ALA A 39 -1.28 -12.57 7.69
CA ALA A 39 -2.44 -12.13 8.45
C ALA A 39 -2.99 -10.83 7.86
N VAL A 40 -4.24 -10.87 7.40
CA VAL A 40 -4.94 -9.72 6.84
C VAL A 40 -6.03 -9.32 7.82
N THR A 41 -5.92 -8.12 8.37
CA THR A 41 -6.95 -7.53 9.22
C THR A 41 -7.91 -6.74 8.34
N HIS A 42 -9.21 -6.96 8.53
CA HIS A 42 -10.25 -6.13 7.94
C HIS A 42 -11.06 -5.53 9.11
N PRO A 43 -11.41 -4.24 9.10
CA PRO A 43 -12.10 -3.59 10.23
C PRO A 43 -13.39 -4.27 10.69
N ARG A 44 -13.99 -5.12 9.84
CA ARG A 44 -15.23 -5.85 10.13
C ARG A 44 -15.06 -7.36 10.28
N HIS A 45 -13.83 -7.89 10.23
CA HIS A 45 -13.60 -9.33 10.24
C HIS A 45 -12.42 -9.72 11.12
N ARG A 46 -12.46 -10.98 11.60
CA ARG A 46 -11.33 -11.58 12.29
C ARG A 46 -10.10 -11.58 11.37
N PRO A 47 -8.89 -11.35 11.92
CA PRO A 47 -7.65 -11.52 11.16
C PRO A 47 -7.68 -12.86 10.43
N THR A 48 -7.55 -12.82 9.11
CA THR A 48 -7.59 -14.03 8.29
C THR A 48 -6.18 -14.33 7.80
N LEU A 49 -5.71 -15.54 8.07
CA LEU A 49 -4.48 -16.06 7.48
C LEU A 49 -4.73 -16.38 6.01
N VAL A 50 -4.00 -15.71 5.14
CA VAL A 50 -4.10 -15.88 3.70
C VAL A 50 -2.86 -16.63 3.20
N LYS A 51 -3.10 -17.80 2.57
CA LYS A 51 -2.06 -18.70 2.07
C LYS A 51 -1.27 -18.17 0.87
N GLY A 52 -1.65 -17.03 0.28
CA GLY A 52 -0.97 -16.51 -0.90
C GLY A 52 -1.36 -15.08 -1.28
N THR A 53 -0.39 -14.33 -1.80
CA THR A 53 -0.55 -12.92 -2.21
C THR A 53 -1.51 -12.71 -3.38
N LYS A 54 -1.95 -13.79 -4.04
CA LYS A 54 -2.94 -13.75 -5.14
C LYS A 54 -4.39 -13.95 -4.69
N SER A 55 -4.63 -14.27 -3.42
CA SER A 55 -5.97 -14.54 -2.88
C SER A 55 -6.95 -13.41 -3.15
N ALA A 56 -8.23 -13.76 -3.36
CA ALA A 56 -9.30 -12.77 -3.47
C ALA A 56 -9.48 -11.97 -2.17
N ALA A 57 -9.13 -12.53 -1.01
CA ALA A 57 -9.27 -11.86 0.28
C ALA A 57 -8.40 -10.59 0.40
N VAL A 58 -7.25 -10.55 -0.28
CA VAL A 58 -6.34 -9.40 -0.29
C VAL A 58 -6.61 -8.43 -1.44
N LYS A 59 -7.72 -8.62 -2.17
CA LYS A 59 -8.08 -7.81 -3.33
C LYS A 59 -9.41 -7.09 -3.12
N PHE A 60 -9.50 -5.91 -3.73
CA PHE A 60 -10.76 -5.25 -3.99
C PHE A 60 -11.55 -6.01 -5.07
N GLY A 61 -12.80 -5.59 -5.29
CA GLY A 61 -13.50 -5.96 -6.51
C GLY A 61 -12.90 -5.25 -7.72
N LYS A 62 -13.57 -5.37 -8.86
CA LYS A 62 -13.22 -4.68 -10.10
C LYS A 62 -13.58 -3.21 -9.97
N THR A 63 -12.59 -2.37 -9.63
CA THR A 63 -12.81 -0.94 -9.38
C THR A 63 -12.08 -0.02 -10.37
N MET A 64 -11.03 -0.52 -11.02
CA MET A 64 -10.21 0.24 -11.97
C MET A 64 -10.10 -0.49 -13.31
N CYS A 65 -9.76 0.25 -14.37
CA CYS A 65 -9.39 -0.33 -15.67
C CYS A 65 -7.90 -0.72 -15.69
N GLY A 66 -7.54 -1.62 -16.61
CA GLY A 66 -6.15 -2.07 -16.80
C GLY A 66 -5.15 -0.93 -17.04
N THR A 67 -5.53 0.08 -17.84
CA THR A 67 -4.65 1.23 -18.12
C THR A 67 -4.36 2.05 -16.86
N CYS A 68 -5.40 2.38 -16.08
CA CYS A 68 -5.24 3.16 -14.85
C CYS A 68 -4.42 2.39 -13.81
N ASN A 69 -4.67 1.09 -13.67
CA ASN A 69 -4.02 0.28 -12.64
C ASN A 69 -2.61 -0.19 -13.02
N GLY A 70 -2.34 -0.41 -14.30
CA GLY A 70 -1.09 -1.00 -14.78
C GLY A 70 -0.10 0.00 -15.35
N HIS A 71 -0.58 1.11 -15.90
CA HIS A 71 0.27 2.13 -16.51
C HIS A 71 0.27 3.44 -15.73
N VAL A 72 -0.92 4.03 -15.49
CA VAL A 72 -1.03 5.34 -14.83
C VAL A 72 -0.51 5.28 -13.40
N SER A 73 -0.90 4.26 -12.63
CA SER A 73 -0.48 4.15 -11.23
C SER A 73 0.89 3.54 -11.00
N GLN A 74 1.57 3.07 -12.05
CA GLN A 74 2.83 2.34 -11.90
C GLN A 74 3.90 3.14 -11.14
N PRO A 75 4.12 4.45 -11.40
CA PRO A 75 5.08 5.24 -10.62
C PRO A 75 4.70 5.32 -9.13
N TRP A 76 3.40 5.36 -8.82
CA TRP A 76 2.89 5.44 -7.45
C TRP A 76 3.15 4.14 -6.69
N ASP A 77 2.89 3.00 -7.35
CA ASP A 77 3.13 1.67 -6.79
C ASP A 77 4.64 1.46 -6.55
N LYS A 78 5.51 1.98 -7.43
CA LYS A 78 6.97 1.97 -7.25
C LYS A 78 7.41 2.82 -6.06
N ALA A 79 6.91 4.05 -5.95
CA ALA A 79 7.21 4.98 -4.85
C ALA A 79 6.85 4.36 -3.49
N TYR A 80 5.68 3.73 -3.42
CA TYR A 80 5.26 3.02 -2.22
C TYR A 80 6.15 1.84 -1.86
N LEU A 81 6.52 1.01 -2.85
CA LEU A 81 7.39 -0.13 -2.61
C LEU A 81 8.78 0.30 -2.11
N GLN A 82 9.31 1.37 -2.68
CA GLN A 82 10.55 2.01 -2.27
C GLN A 82 10.48 2.51 -0.82
N PHE A 83 9.43 3.24 -0.48
CA PHE A 83 9.14 3.66 0.89
C PHE A 83 9.13 2.47 1.86
N VAL A 84 8.42 1.39 1.52
CA VAL A 84 8.37 0.18 2.37
C VAL A 84 9.75 -0.47 2.52
N LYS A 85 10.52 -0.60 1.43
CA LYS A 85 11.85 -1.21 1.45
C LYS A 85 12.82 -0.45 2.35
N ALA A 86 12.80 0.89 2.29
CA ALA A 86 13.68 1.73 3.11
C ALA A 86 13.43 1.51 4.62
N GLY A 87 12.15 1.44 5.04
CA GLY A 87 11.81 1.13 6.43
C GLY A 87 12.14 -0.30 6.86
N LEU A 88 12.13 -1.26 5.92
CA LEU A 88 12.54 -2.65 6.22
C LEU A 88 14.06 -2.79 6.32
N SER A 89 14.84 -2.02 5.55
CA SER A 89 16.31 -2.06 5.61
C SER A 89 16.87 -1.37 6.86
N ASP A 90 16.16 -0.38 7.40
CA ASP A 90 16.52 0.29 8.63
C ASP A 90 15.25 0.55 9.47
N PRO A 91 14.95 -0.30 10.47
CA PRO A 91 13.80 -0.14 11.36
C PRO A 91 13.79 1.18 12.14
N ASN A 92 14.94 1.84 12.30
CA ASN A 92 15.06 3.11 13.00
C ASN A 92 14.92 4.33 12.08
N LEU A 93 14.86 4.12 10.76
CA LEU A 93 14.81 5.20 9.75
C LEU A 93 13.70 6.22 10.04
N TYR A 94 12.55 5.73 10.53
CA TYR A 94 11.38 6.53 10.84
C TYR A 94 11.18 6.80 12.33
N ARG A 95 11.75 5.96 13.21
CA ARG A 95 11.50 5.98 14.67
C ARG A 95 11.86 7.30 15.32
N ASN A 96 13.00 7.86 14.93
CA ASN A 96 13.55 9.05 15.58
C ASN A 96 13.31 10.34 14.77
N LYS A 97 12.51 10.26 13.70
CA LYS A 97 12.29 11.39 12.79
C LYS A 97 10.86 11.90 12.88
N ARG A 98 10.70 13.17 13.26
CA ARG A 98 9.41 13.88 13.18
C ARG A 98 9.04 14.27 11.74
N GLN A 99 10.04 14.36 10.87
CA GLN A 99 9.90 14.70 9.47
C GLN A 99 10.87 13.87 8.64
N ILE A 100 10.40 13.38 7.51
CA ILE A 100 11.20 12.59 6.56
C ILE A 100 11.02 13.26 5.20
N THR A 101 12.12 13.70 4.60
CA THR A 101 12.14 14.14 3.20
C THR A 101 12.27 12.93 2.28
N TRP A 102 11.84 13.06 1.03
CA TRP A 102 11.96 11.97 0.05
C TRP A 102 13.42 11.57 -0.18
N ASP A 103 14.32 12.56 -0.20
CA ASP A 103 15.76 12.33 -0.38
C ASP A 103 16.37 11.47 0.75
N ASN A 104 15.78 11.51 1.96
CA ASN A 104 16.19 10.64 3.07
C ASN A 104 15.76 9.17 2.86
N ILE A 105 14.79 8.93 1.98
CA ILE A 105 14.24 7.59 1.70
C ILE A 105 15.01 7.00 0.52
N ILE A 106 15.13 7.74 -0.61
CA ILE A 106 15.95 7.35 -1.75
C ILE A 106 16.57 8.59 -2.42
N PRO A 107 17.89 8.81 -2.30
CA PRO A 107 18.56 10.01 -2.85
C PRO A 107 18.53 10.14 -4.39
N LEU A 108 18.15 9.08 -5.12
CA LEU A 108 18.28 8.98 -6.59
C LEU A 108 17.08 8.30 -7.26
N ALA A 109 15.90 8.28 -6.63
CA ALA A 109 14.70 7.70 -7.24
C ALA A 109 14.10 8.65 -8.27
N SER A 110 13.60 8.09 -9.38
CA SER A 110 12.75 8.83 -10.33
C SER A 110 11.38 9.17 -9.75
N GLU A 111 10.94 8.39 -8.77
CA GLU A 111 9.71 8.57 -8.01
C GLU A 111 9.83 9.72 -7.02
N SER A 112 8.69 10.25 -6.59
CA SER A 112 8.62 11.40 -5.69
C SER A 112 7.70 11.17 -4.49
N LEU A 113 7.77 12.08 -3.51
CA LEU A 113 6.78 12.14 -2.43
C LEU A 113 5.34 12.30 -2.98
N ALA A 114 5.19 13.00 -4.11
CA ALA A 114 3.90 13.13 -4.78
C ALA A 114 3.39 11.78 -5.31
N ASP A 115 4.28 10.94 -5.84
CA ASP A 115 3.91 9.57 -6.26
C ASP A 115 3.53 8.70 -5.06
N LEU A 116 4.22 8.84 -3.93
CA LEU A 116 3.82 8.16 -2.69
C LEU A 116 2.42 8.61 -2.23
N SER A 117 2.13 9.91 -2.22
CA SER A 117 0.80 10.39 -1.84
C SER A 117 -0.29 9.95 -2.83
N ARG A 118 0.03 9.85 -4.12
CA ARG A 118 -0.87 9.29 -5.15
C ARG A 118 -1.18 7.81 -4.92
N TYR A 119 -0.22 7.03 -4.43
CA TYR A 119 -0.50 5.64 -4.05
C TYR A 119 -1.54 5.55 -2.93
N TYR A 120 -1.37 6.34 -1.87
CA TYR A 120 -2.35 6.37 -0.77
C TYR A 120 -3.71 6.88 -1.24
N ALA A 121 -3.75 7.92 -2.07
CA ALA A 121 -4.99 8.41 -2.67
C ALA A 121 -5.70 7.36 -3.56
N LYS A 122 -4.96 6.63 -4.40
CA LYS A 122 -5.46 5.48 -5.18
C LYS A 122 -6.07 4.44 -4.26
N ASN A 123 -5.34 4.05 -3.21
CA ASN A 123 -5.79 3.03 -2.27
C ASN A 123 -7.08 3.45 -1.55
N ILE A 124 -7.15 4.68 -1.05
CA ILE A 124 -8.35 5.27 -0.44
C ILE A 124 -9.52 5.27 -1.43
N GLY A 125 -9.30 5.67 -2.68
CA GLY A 125 -10.32 5.62 -3.74
C GLY A 125 -10.91 4.22 -3.91
N CYS A 126 -10.08 3.19 -3.97
CA CYS A 126 -10.55 1.80 -4.01
C CYS A 126 -11.35 1.38 -2.76
N GLN A 127 -10.94 1.81 -1.57
CA GLN A 127 -11.68 1.54 -0.33
C GLN A 127 -13.05 2.25 -0.29
N LEU A 128 -13.14 3.49 -0.79
CA LEU A 128 -14.40 4.22 -0.89
C LEU A 128 -15.37 3.48 -1.81
N VAL A 129 -14.90 3.10 -3.01
CA VAL A 129 -15.70 2.35 -3.98
C VAL A 129 -16.20 1.04 -3.39
N GLU A 130 -15.34 0.30 -2.71
CA GLU A 130 -15.72 -0.96 -2.07
C GLU A 130 -16.86 -0.79 -1.06
N ARG A 131 -16.82 0.30 -0.28
CA ARG A 131 -17.85 0.66 0.69
C ARG A 131 -19.11 1.25 0.04
N GLY A 132 -19.10 1.46 -1.28
CA GLY A 132 -20.21 2.05 -2.01
C GLY A 132 -20.27 3.56 -1.94
N LEU A 133 -19.16 4.19 -1.57
CA LEU A 133 -19.03 5.63 -1.50
C LEU A 133 -18.49 6.16 -2.83
N ILE A 134 -18.87 7.40 -3.14
CA ILE A 134 -18.38 8.12 -4.30
C ILE A 134 -16.98 8.65 -3.99
N VAL A 135 -16.05 8.48 -4.92
CA VAL A 135 -14.72 9.08 -4.80
C VAL A 135 -14.83 10.59 -5.09
N PRO A 136 -14.36 11.47 -4.18
CA PRO A 136 -14.40 12.92 -4.39
C PRO A 136 -13.74 13.35 -5.70
N THR A 137 -14.35 14.31 -6.39
CA THR A 137 -13.85 14.81 -7.68
C THR A 137 -12.46 15.40 -7.54
N GLU A 138 -12.18 16.10 -6.44
CA GLU A 138 -10.89 16.71 -6.12
C GLU A 138 -9.79 15.65 -6.03
N LEU A 139 -10.09 14.50 -5.44
CA LEU A 139 -9.15 13.38 -5.34
C LEU A 139 -8.87 12.78 -6.72
N ARG A 140 -9.89 12.64 -7.57
CA ARG A 140 -9.71 12.18 -8.95
C ARG A 140 -8.91 13.18 -9.78
N SER A 141 -9.23 14.47 -9.71
CA SER A 141 -8.52 15.54 -10.42
C SER A 141 -7.05 15.56 -10.03
N TYR A 142 -6.78 15.45 -8.71
CA TYR A 142 -5.41 15.31 -8.22
C TYR A 142 -4.71 14.13 -8.88
N LEU A 143 -5.29 12.94 -8.88
CA LEU A 143 -4.68 11.74 -9.47
C LEU A 143 -4.48 11.82 -11.00
N ASN A 144 -5.34 12.55 -11.71
CA ASN A 144 -5.26 12.72 -13.17
C ASN A 144 -4.36 13.90 -13.61
N SER A 145 -3.95 14.79 -12.69
CA SER A 145 -3.07 15.93 -12.98
C SER A 145 -1.70 15.74 -12.34
N GLN A 146 -0.62 16.00 -13.09
CA GLN A 146 0.74 15.95 -12.53
C GLN A 146 1.08 17.19 -11.68
N THR A 147 0.43 18.32 -11.93
CA THR A 147 0.76 19.62 -11.32
C THR A 147 -0.15 20.01 -10.16
N GLN A 148 -1.28 19.33 -9.99
CA GLN A 148 -2.23 19.64 -8.93
C GLN A 148 -1.66 19.26 -7.55
N LYS A 149 -1.82 20.17 -6.58
CA LYS A 149 -1.48 19.90 -5.17
C LYS A 149 -2.49 18.93 -4.55
N PRO A 150 -2.07 18.07 -3.61
CA PRO A 150 -2.99 17.15 -2.95
C PRO A 150 -4.09 17.95 -2.20
N PRO A 151 -5.37 17.60 -2.38
CA PRO A 151 -6.49 18.25 -1.67
C PRO A 151 -6.66 17.73 -0.24
N PHE A 152 -5.63 17.07 0.30
CA PHE A 152 -5.65 16.40 1.59
C PHE A 152 -4.27 16.49 2.24
N SER A 153 -4.23 16.32 3.56
CA SER A 153 -3.00 16.08 4.30
C SER A 153 -2.86 14.59 4.58
N LEU A 154 -1.67 14.04 4.35
CA LEU A 154 -1.34 12.65 4.65
C LEU A 154 -0.43 12.62 5.87
N PHE A 155 -0.87 11.93 6.92
CA PHE A 155 -0.07 11.65 8.10
C PHE A 155 0.12 10.14 8.21
N LEU A 156 1.37 9.71 8.36
CA LEU A 156 1.70 8.32 8.66
C LEU A 156 2.03 8.24 10.14
N VAL A 157 1.21 7.51 10.89
CA VAL A 157 1.42 7.28 12.32
C VAL A 157 1.86 5.83 12.47
N GLN A 158 3.00 5.64 13.12
CA GLN A 158 3.51 4.32 13.45
C GLN A 158 3.44 4.14 14.97
N GLU A 159 2.68 3.15 15.41
CA GLU A 159 2.64 2.72 16.81
C GLU A 159 3.74 1.69 17.02
N TYR A 160 4.80 2.11 17.73
CA TYR A 160 5.98 1.26 17.95
C TYR A 160 5.78 0.24 19.06
N ALA A 161 4.79 0.39 19.94
CA ALA A 161 4.57 -0.51 21.08
C ALA A 161 4.50 -1.98 20.66
N TRP A 162 3.70 -2.28 19.63
CA TRP A 162 3.59 -3.65 19.09
C TRP A 162 4.84 -4.12 18.34
N LEU A 163 5.56 -3.20 17.68
CA LEU A 163 6.81 -3.53 16.99
C LEU A 163 7.91 -3.86 18.01
N ASP A 164 7.98 -3.13 19.13
CA ASP A 164 8.88 -3.38 20.23
C ASP A 164 8.60 -4.73 20.88
N GLU A 165 7.33 -5.12 21.06
CA GLU A 165 6.97 -6.45 21.56
C GLU A 165 7.45 -7.58 20.62
N ILE A 166 7.34 -7.40 19.31
CA ILE A 166 7.78 -8.41 18.33
C ILE A 166 9.30 -8.47 18.22
N VAL A 167 9.97 -7.33 18.09
CA VAL A 167 11.44 -7.29 17.93
C VAL A 167 12.14 -7.82 19.19
N ASN A 168 11.56 -7.58 20.36
CA ASN A 168 12.08 -8.09 21.63
C ASN A 168 11.51 -9.48 21.99
N SER A 169 10.65 -10.07 21.14
CA SER A 169 10.17 -11.43 21.35
C SER A 169 11.32 -12.43 21.12
N PRO A 170 11.53 -13.39 22.05
CA PRO A 170 12.51 -14.46 21.89
C PRO A 170 12.38 -15.21 20.54
N ASP A 171 11.14 -15.37 20.06
CA ASP A 171 10.86 -16.09 18.83
C ASP A 171 11.38 -15.37 17.57
N PHE A 172 11.34 -14.04 17.56
CA PHE A 172 11.82 -13.23 16.43
C PHE A 172 13.35 -13.12 16.42
N VAL A 173 13.97 -12.97 17.60
CA VAL A 173 15.44 -12.97 17.77
C VAL A 173 16.04 -14.31 17.31
N ASN A 174 15.41 -15.44 17.66
CA ASN A 174 15.84 -16.77 17.24
C ASN A 174 15.65 -17.01 15.72
N ALA A 175 14.60 -16.44 15.11
CA ALA A 175 14.37 -16.53 13.66
C ALA A 175 15.38 -15.73 12.83
N LEU A 176 15.97 -14.65 13.37
CA LEU A 176 17.04 -13.88 12.72
C LEU A 176 18.44 -14.46 12.99
N GLY A 177 18.67 -15.05 14.17
CA GLY A 177 19.93 -15.72 14.51
C GLY A 177 20.24 -16.98 13.67
N SER A 178 19.24 -17.56 13.00
CA SER A 178 19.42 -18.71 12.10
C SER A 178 19.77 -18.33 10.65
N HIS A 179 19.81 -17.04 10.33
CA HIS A 179 20.29 -16.50 9.05
C HIS A 179 21.58 -15.68 9.24
N THR A 180 22.57 -16.24 9.94
CA THR A 180 23.95 -15.75 9.84
C THR A 180 24.65 -16.50 8.71
N LEU A 181 24.94 -15.77 7.64
CA LEU A 181 25.95 -15.99 6.58
C LEU A 181 26.57 -17.40 6.48
N LYS A 182 26.26 -18.08 5.37
CA LYS A 182 27.27 -18.79 4.57
C LYS A 182 27.48 -18.00 3.30
#